data_AF-A0A2N1DFT5-F1
#
_entry.id   AF-A0A2N1DFT5-F1
#
_cell.length_a   1.000
_cell.length_b   1.000
_cell.length_c   1.000
_cell.angle_alpha   90.00
_cell.angle_beta   90.00
_cell.angle_gamma   90.00
#
_symmetry.space_group_name_H-M   'P 1'
#
loop_
_entity.id
_entity.type
_entity.pdbx_description
1 polymer ?
#
loop_
_entity_poly.entity_id
_entity_poly.type
_entity_poly.pdbx_seq_one_letter_code
_entity_poly.pdbx_strand_id
1 'polypeptide(L)'
;MKGIVFTEFNEMVESHFSPELLDEIIVECDLASGGAYTTVGTYDHDELIQMVTKLAEKTNTSADDLVFAFGEHLAIRFAILFPSFFDESKSMFEFMKTLDNSYTR
;
A
#
# COMPACT_ATOMS: atom_id res chain seq x y z
N MET A 1 0.71 4.29 -10.16
CA MET A 1 0.12 3.41 -9.12
C MET A 1 -1.20 4.00 -8.62
N LYS A 2 -2.18 3.16 -8.23
CA LYS A 2 -3.50 3.62 -7.75
C LYS A 2 -3.40 4.26 -6.36
N GLY A 3 -4.15 5.34 -6.15
CA GLY A 3 -4.14 6.10 -4.90
C GLY A 3 -4.60 5.32 -3.67
N ILE A 4 -5.47 4.31 -3.83
CA ILE A 4 -5.83 3.38 -2.75
C ILE A 4 -4.60 2.74 -2.09
N VAL A 5 -3.54 2.47 -2.86
CA VAL A 5 -2.30 1.89 -2.33
C VAL A 5 -1.61 2.88 -1.39
N PHE A 6 -1.55 4.16 -1.76
CA PHE A 6 -0.96 5.20 -0.92
C PHE A 6 -1.78 5.48 0.33
N THR A 7 -3.12 5.54 0.21
CA THR A 7 -3.97 5.78 1.38
C THR A 7 -3.86 4.65 2.39
N GLU A 8 -3.77 3.39 1.92
CA GLU A 8 -3.59 2.24 2.81
C GLU A 8 -2.15 2.15 3.36
N PHE A 9 -1.14 2.62 2.62
CA PHE A 9 0.22 2.74 3.15
C PHE A 9 0.26 3.76 4.30
N ASN A 10 -0.34 4.94 4.10
CA ASN A 10 -0.44 5.97 5.15
C ASN A 10 -1.14 5.42 6.39
N GLU A 11 -2.28 4.74 6.23
CA GLU A 11 -3.01 4.10 7.34
C GLU A 11 -2.15 3.06 8.09
N MET A 12 -1.38 2.23 7.36
CA MET A 12 -0.46 1.28 7.98
C MET A 12 0.62 2.01 8.81
N VAL A 13 1.21 3.08 8.27
CA VAL A 13 2.25 3.84 8.98
C VAL A 13 1.69 4.51 10.24
N GLU A 14 0.52 5.14 10.14
CA GLU A 14 -0.15 5.78 11.28
C GLU A 14 -0.49 4.78 12.39
N SER A 15 -1.00 3.61 12.01
CA SER A 15 -1.47 2.59 12.96
C SER A 15 -0.33 1.79 13.60
N HIS A 16 0.73 1.46 12.86
CA HIS A 16 1.83 0.64 13.37
C HIS A 16 2.94 1.48 14.03
N PHE A 17 3.10 2.74 13.61
CA PHE A 17 4.15 3.61 14.12
C PHE A 17 3.55 4.85 14.79
N SER A 18 3.29 5.91 14.03
CA SER A 18 2.53 7.07 14.49
C SER A 18 2.19 8.01 13.32
N PRO A 19 1.18 8.88 13.46
CA PRO A 19 0.90 9.94 12.49
C PRO A 19 2.04 10.94 12.32
N GLU A 20 2.76 11.27 13.40
CA GLU A 20 3.89 12.19 13.34
C GLU A 20 5.02 11.63 12.46
N LEU A 21 5.25 10.31 12.52
CA LEU A 21 6.24 9.67 11.66
C LEU A 21 5.85 9.75 10.18
N LEU A 22 4.56 9.56 9.86
CA LEU A 22 4.07 9.71 8.49
C LEU A 22 4.28 11.14 7.98
N ASP A 23 3.94 12.14 8.80
CA ASP A 23 4.13 13.55 8.45
C ASP A 23 5.62 13.85 8.17
N GLU A 24 6.52 13.34 9.02
CA GLU A 24 7.97 13.48 8.79
C GLU A 24 8.41 12.85 7.47
N ILE A 25 7.90 11.66 7.13
CA ILE A 25 8.21 10.99 5.85
C ILE A 25 7.75 11.84 4.67
N ILE A 26 6.52 12.35 4.71
CA ILE A 26 5.95 13.16 3.63
C ILE A 26 6.76 14.44 3.42
N VAL A 27 7.18 15.10 4.50
CA VAL A 27 7.97 16.34 4.45
C VAL A 27 9.39 16.11 3.92
N GLU A 28 9.99 14.96 4.23
CA GLU A 28 11.37 14.63 3.82
C GLU A 28 11.47 14.01 2.42
N CYS A 29 10.36 13.61 1.81
CA CYS A 29 10.32 13.06 0.46
C CYS A 29 9.97 14.15 -0.58
N ASP A 30 10.57 14.06 -1.77
CA ASP A 30 10.22 14.93 -2.91
C ASP A 30 9.06 14.29 -3.69
N LEU A 31 7.85 14.52 -3.17
CA LEU A 31 6.61 13.93 -3.69
C LEU A 31 5.90 14.90 -4.62
N ALA A 32 5.72 14.52 -5.89
CA ALA A 32 4.99 15.33 -6.87
C ALA A 32 3.53 15.58 -6.44
N SER A 33 2.93 14.66 -5.68
CA SER A 33 1.60 14.82 -5.09
C SER A 33 1.56 15.71 -3.84
N GLY A 34 2.71 16.07 -3.28
CA GLY A 34 2.81 16.71 -1.96
C GLY A 34 2.31 15.84 -0.80
N GLY A 35 2.27 14.52 -0.97
CA GLY A 35 1.72 13.58 0.01
C GLY A 35 0.19 13.56 0.09
N ALA A 36 -0.51 14.29 -0.80
CA ALA A 36 -1.96 14.38 -0.84
C ALA A 36 -2.55 13.32 -1.78
N TYR A 37 -2.89 12.16 -1.21
CA TYR A 37 -3.43 11.04 -1.97
C TYR A 37 -4.95 10.91 -1.82
N THR A 38 -5.62 10.52 -2.90
CA THR A 38 -7.04 10.17 -2.93
C THR A 38 -7.20 8.74 -3.42
N THR A 39 -8.15 7.99 -2.88
CA THR A 39 -8.34 6.56 -3.19
C THR A 39 -8.51 6.29 -4.69
N VAL A 40 -9.20 7.18 -5.42
CA VAL A 40 -9.46 7.04 -6.87
C VAL A 40 -8.34 7.61 -7.76
N GLY A 41 -7.40 8.36 -7.17
CA GLY A 41 -6.30 9.00 -7.88
C GLY A 41 -5.31 8.01 -8.49
N THR A 42 -4.41 8.52 -9.32
CA THR A 42 -3.28 7.76 -9.86
C THR A 42 -2.04 8.63 -9.74
N TYR A 43 -1.00 8.08 -9.12
CA TYR A 43 0.23 8.78 -8.72
C TYR A 43 1.44 8.02 -9.23
N ASP A 44 2.62 8.64 -9.23
CA ASP A 44 3.84 7.93 -9.62
C ASP A 44 4.18 6.89 -8.55
N HIS A 45 4.50 5.67 -8.96
CA HIS A 45 4.95 4.64 -8.04
C HIS A 45 6.28 4.98 -7.34
N ASP A 46 7.10 5.85 -7.95
CA ASP A 46 8.35 6.32 -7.35
C ASP A 46 8.10 7.04 -6.02
N GLU A 47 6.95 7.69 -5.85
CA GLU A 47 6.55 8.31 -4.58
C GLU A 47 6.44 7.26 -3.46
N LEU A 48 5.87 6.08 -3.74
CA LEU A 48 5.74 5.03 -2.74
C LEU A 48 7.11 4.42 -2.38
N ILE A 49 7.99 4.25 -3.38
CA ILE A 49 9.36 3.74 -3.16
C ILE A 49 10.13 4.70 -2.24
N GLN A 50 10.03 6.01 -2.49
CA GLN A 50 10.63 7.04 -1.64
C GLN A 50 10.12 6.95 -0.20
N MET A 51 8.80 6.88 -0.02
CA MET A 51 8.17 6.81 1.31
C MET A 51 8.56 5.55 2.08
N VAL A 52 8.56 4.38 1.43
CA VAL A 52 8.98 3.10 2.05
C VAL A 52 10.46 3.15 2.43
N THR A 53 11.31 3.68 1.55
CA THR A 53 12.76 3.82 1.83
C THR A 53 12.99 4.75 3.01
N LYS A 54 12.26 5.88 3.08
CA LYS A 54 12.36 6.82 4.19
C LYS A 54 11.87 6.22 5.51
N LEU A 55 10.78 5.45 5.48
CA LEU A 55 10.28 4.71 6.63
C LEU A 55 11.31 3.69 7.12
N ALA A 56 11.96 2.95 6.22
CA ALA A 56 13.02 2.00 6.52
C ALA A 56 14.17 2.67 7.29
N GLU A 57 14.64 3.82 6.79
CA GLU A 57 15.68 4.63 7.44
C GLU A 57 15.28 5.08 8.86
N LYS A 58 14.07 5.63 9.02
CA LYS A 58 13.61 6.17 10.32
C LYS A 58 13.33 5.09 11.36
N THR A 59 12.87 3.92 10.93
CA THR A 59 12.52 2.81 11.83
C THR A 59 13.64 1.80 12.02
N ASN A 60 14.76 1.96 11.28
CA ASN A 60 15.86 1.00 11.24
C ASN A 60 15.36 -0.44 10.94
N THR A 61 14.35 -0.53 10.07
CA THR A 61 13.76 -1.79 9.58
C THR A 61 14.10 -1.94 8.10
N SER A 62 14.26 -3.17 7.61
CA SER A 62 14.56 -3.35 6.19
C SER A 62 13.36 -2.96 5.32
N ALA A 63 13.63 -2.39 4.14
CA ALA A 63 12.57 -2.07 3.18
C ALA A 63 11.79 -3.34 2.77
N ASP A 64 12.46 -4.49 2.67
CA ASP A 64 11.84 -5.77 2.34
C ASP A 64 10.81 -6.19 3.40
N ASP A 65 11.16 -6.08 4.68
CA ASP A 65 10.24 -6.39 5.79
C ASP A 65 9.03 -5.44 5.81
N LEU A 66 9.25 -4.15 5.54
CA LEU A 66 8.19 -3.15 5.47
C LEU A 66 7.25 -3.39 4.28
N VAL A 67 7.79 -3.74 3.11
CA VAL A 67 6.98 -4.09 1.93
C VAL A 67 6.18 -5.37 2.20
N PHE A 68 6.77 -6.35 2.88
CA PHE A 68 6.05 -7.57 3.25
C PHE A 68 4.89 -7.26 4.22
N ALA A 69 5.15 -6.50 5.29
CA ALA A 69 4.12 -6.07 6.24
C ALA A 69 3.02 -5.25 5.56
N PHE A 70 3.39 -4.39 4.60
CA PHE A 70 2.44 -3.64 3.80
C PHE A 70 1.58 -4.54 2.90
N GLY A 71 2.15 -5.60 2.35
CA GLY A 71 1.41 -6.64 1.62
C GLY A 71 0.38 -7.35 2.51
N GLU A 72 0.73 -7.67 3.75
CA GLU A 72 -0.20 -8.27 4.73
C GLU A 72 -1.35 -7.31 5.07
N HIS A 73 -1.04 -6.04 5.29
CA HIS A 73 -2.05 -4.99 5.49
C HIS A 73 -3.00 -4.93 4.29
N LEU A 74 -2.47 -4.79 3.07
CA LEU A 74 -3.28 -4.73 1.85
C LEU A 74 -4.15 -5.98 1.66
N ALA A 75 -3.67 -7.17 1.98
CA ALA A 75 -4.46 -8.39 1.85
C ALA A 75 -5.73 -8.35 2.71
N ILE A 76 -5.61 -7.90 3.96
CA ILE A 76 -6.75 -7.73 4.88
C ILE A 76 -7.69 -6.65 4.35
N ARG A 77 -7.13 -5.51 3.93
CA ARG A 77 -7.91 -4.36 3.46
C ARG A 77 -8.68 -4.67 2.18
N PHE A 78 -8.05 -5.36 1.23
CA PHE A 78 -8.70 -5.77 -0.01
C PHE A 78 -9.75 -6.85 0.20
N ALA A 79 -9.59 -7.74 1.18
CA ALA A 79 -10.66 -8.68 1.55
C ALA A 79 -11.93 -7.96 2.03
N ILE A 80 -11.78 -6.82 2.71
CA ILE A 80 -12.90 -5.99 3.18
C ILE A 80 -13.49 -5.15 2.05
N LEU A 81 -12.64 -4.51 1.23
CA LEU A 81 -13.08 -3.57 0.20
C LEU A 81 -13.60 -4.27 -1.06
N PHE A 82 -13.12 -5.46 -1.36
CA PHE A 82 -13.43 -6.21 -2.58
C PHE A 82 -13.85 -7.66 -2.27
N PRO A 83 -14.83 -7.88 -1.38
CA PRO A 83 -15.18 -9.21 -0.88
C PRO A 83 -15.57 -10.18 -2.00
N SER A 84 -16.18 -9.68 -3.09
CA SER A 84 -16.55 -10.49 -4.26
C SER A 84 -15.38 -11.25 -4.89
N PHE A 85 -14.16 -10.71 -4.84
CA PHE A 85 -12.98 -11.41 -5.37
C PHE A 85 -12.54 -12.58 -4.49
N PHE A 86 -12.85 -12.51 -3.19
CA PHE A 86 -12.46 -13.53 -2.21
C PHE A 86 -13.56 -14.59 -2.04
N ASP A 87 -14.83 -14.19 -2.03
CA ASP A 87 -15.99 -15.07 -1.87
C ASP A 87 -16.16 -16.07 -3.03
N GLU A 88 -15.74 -15.70 -4.24
CA GLU A 88 -15.81 -16.57 -5.43
C GLU A 88 -14.70 -17.64 -5.47
N SER A 89 -13.69 -17.52 -4.62
CA SER A 89 -12.51 -18.39 -4.64
C SER A 89 -12.54 -19.44 -3.54
N LYS A 90 -12.52 -20.73 -3.89
CA LYS A 90 -12.51 -21.83 -2.90
C LYS A 90 -11.11 -22.25 -2.47
N SER A 91 -10.08 -21.71 -3.12
CA SER A 91 -8.68 -21.94 -2.81
C SER A 91 -7.82 -20.76 -3.27
N MET A 92 -6.63 -20.62 -2.67
CA MET A 92 -5.66 -19.58 -3.06
C MET A 92 -5.25 -19.67 -4.54
N PHE A 93 -5.16 -20.87 -5.11
CA PHE A 93 -4.89 -21.05 -6.54
C PHE A 93 -6.03 -20.56 -7.44
N GLU A 94 -7.29 -20.71 -7.01
CA GLU A 94 -8.44 -20.15 -7.75
C GLU A 94 -8.45 -18.63 -7.66
N PHE A 95 -8.19 -18.07 -6.48
CA PHE A 95 -8.05 -16.63 -6.29
C PHE A 95 -6.99 -16.04 -7.22
N MET A 96 -5.79 -16.64 -7.25
CA MET A 96 -4.71 -16.20 -8.16
C MET A 96 -5.13 -16.23 -9.63
N LYS A 97 -5.89 -17.25 -10.06
CA LYS A 97 -6.42 -17.32 -11.44
C LYS A 97 -7.42 -16.21 -11.72
N THR A 98 -8.27 -15.86 -10.75
CA THR A 98 -9.21 -14.74 -10.89
C THR A 98 -8.47 -13.41 -11.05
N LEU A 99 -7.39 -13.20 -10.28
CA LEU A 99 -6.54 -12.02 -10.42
C LEU A 99 -5.89 -11.94 -11.81
N ASP A 100 -5.27 -13.02 -12.28
CA ASP A 100 -4.60 -13.06 -13.59
C ASP A 100 -5.58 -12.76 -14.74
N ASN A 101 -6.77 -13.36 -14.70
CA ASN A 101 -7.80 -13.12 -15.71
C ASN A 101 -8.37 -11.68 -15.67
N SER A 102 -8.39 -11.04 -14.50
CA SER A 102 -8.95 -9.70 -14.33
C SER A 102 -8.14 -8.57 -15.00
N TYR A 103 -6.88 -8.82 -15.38
CA TYR A 103 -6.06 -7.90 -16.18
C TYR A 103 -6.38 -7.95 -17.70
N THR A 104 -7.25 -8.86 -18.14
CA THR A 104 -7.54 -9.11 -19.57
C THR A 104 -8.81 -8.43 -20.09
N ARG A 105 -9.33 -7.41 -19.39
CA ARG A 105 -10.51 -6.64 -19.82
C ARG A 105 -10.27 -5.14 -19.83
#